data_AF-A0A4Q7Y962-F1
#
_entry.id   AF-A0A4Q7Y962-F1
#
_cell.length_a   1.000
_cell.length_b   1.000
_cell.length_c   1.000
_cell.angle_alpha   90.00
_cell.angle_beta   90.00
_cell.angle_gamma   90.00
#
_symmetry.space_group_name_H-M   'P 1'
#
loop_
_entity.id
_entity.type
_entity.pdbx_description
1 polymer ?
#
loop_
_entity_poly.entity_id
_entity_poly.type
_entity_poly.pdbx_seq_one_letter_code
_entity_poly.pdbx_strand_id
1 'polypeptide(L)'
;MTSRPSGPHRGQVPFPDDVEPTRHACADPSGAHSARPGQLPSPASPLLRVVKGEPSAEELAALTVVVAAMSQRGTRRRPTPVGAWASYGRTHRRPLQAGPGGWRAAGSPA
;
A
#
# COMPACT_ATOMS: atom_id res chain seq x y z
N MET A 1 -52.05 19.07 15.69
CA MET A 1 -52.64 17.77 15.31
C MET A 1 -52.34 17.56 13.83
N THR A 2 -51.30 16.76 13.53
CA THR A 2 -51.35 15.44 12.85
C THR A 2 -51.48 15.56 11.33
N SER A 3 -50.76 14.87 10.45
CA SER A 3 -49.63 13.94 10.57
C SER A 3 -49.02 13.79 9.17
N ARG A 4 -47.72 13.48 9.16
CA ARG A 4 -46.95 13.06 7.98
C ARG A 4 -47.59 11.81 7.34
N PRO A 5 -47.67 11.70 6.00
CA PRO A 5 -47.88 10.41 5.37
C PRO A 5 -46.57 9.61 5.39
N SER A 6 -46.59 8.56 6.21
CA SER A 6 -45.63 7.46 6.20
C SER A 6 -45.71 6.74 4.85
N GLY A 7 -44.69 6.88 4.01
CA GLY A 7 -44.59 6.14 2.75
C GLY A 7 -44.27 4.67 3.01
N PRO A 8 -44.91 3.72 2.32
CA PRO A 8 -44.73 2.30 2.59
C PRO A 8 -43.31 1.85 2.28
N HIS A 9 -42.82 0.98 3.15
CA HIS A 9 -41.52 0.36 3.14
C HIS A 9 -41.14 -0.20 1.76
N ARG A 10 -39.95 0.21 1.32
CA ARG A 10 -39.18 -0.32 0.19
C ARG A 10 -39.28 -1.85 0.14
N GLY A 11 -39.78 -2.39 -0.97
CA GLY A 11 -40.00 -3.82 -1.16
C GLY A 11 -38.78 -4.66 -0.81
N GLN A 12 -38.94 -5.54 0.18
CA GLN A 12 -38.06 -6.68 0.40
C GLN A 12 -38.32 -7.66 -0.75
N VAL A 13 -37.35 -7.81 -1.65
CA VAL A 13 -37.30 -8.93 -2.59
C VAL A 13 -36.75 -10.14 -1.83
N PRO A 14 -37.45 -11.30 -1.79
CA PRO A 14 -36.87 -12.54 -1.33
C PRO A 14 -35.74 -12.95 -2.28
N PHE A 15 -34.54 -13.18 -1.76
CA PHE A 15 -33.47 -13.85 -2.51
C PHE A 15 -33.86 -15.32 -2.67
N PRO A 16 -34.06 -15.85 -3.89
CA PRO A 16 -34.25 -17.27 -4.05
C PRO A 16 -32.90 -17.99 -4.03
N ASP A 17 -32.83 -18.93 -3.10
CA ASP A 17 -32.12 -20.20 -3.04
C ASP A 17 -30.84 -20.40 -3.87
N ASP A 18 -29.81 -20.80 -3.11
CA ASP A 18 -28.55 -21.37 -3.55
C ASP A 18 -28.75 -22.41 -4.67
N VAL A 19 -28.48 -22.01 -5.91
CA VAL A 19 -28.17 -22.94 -6.99
C VAL A 19 -26.66 -22.98 -7.14
N GLU A 20 -26.07 -24.00 -6.52
CA GLU A 20 -24.69 -24.46 -6.73
C GLU A 20 -24.54 -24.89 -8.21
N PRO A 21 -23.71 -24.23 -9.03
CA PRO A 21 -23.29 -24.79 -10.30
C PRO A 21 -22.04 -25.63 -10.04
N THR A 22 -22.26 -26.89 -9.65
CA THR A 22 -21.24 -27.94 -9.62
C THR A 22 -20.65 -28.16 -11.02
N ARG A 23 -19.68 -27.36 -11.50
CA ARG A 23 -18.76 -27.69 -12.62
C ARG A 23 -17.49 -26.83 -12.63
N HIS A 24 -16.51 -27.14 -11.78
CA HIS A 24 -15.13 -26.94 -12.20
C HIS A 24 -14.65 -28.21 -12.88
N ALA A 25 -14.92 -28.27 -14.18
CA ALA A 25 -14.27 -29.19 -15.11
C ALA A 25 -12.76 -29.13 -14.88
N CYS A 26 -12.09 -30.28 -14.89
CA CYS A 26 -10.64 -30.41 -14.85
C CYS A 26 -9.97 -29.34 -15.70
N ALA A 27 -9.47 -28.28 -15.06
CA ALA A 27 -8.42 -27.48 -15.62
C ALA A 27 -7.16 -28.32 -15.43
N ASP A 28 -6.81 -29.09 -16.46
CA ASP A 28 -5.46 -29.58 -16.63
C ASP A 28 -4.53 -28.35 -16.65
N PRO A 29 -3.61 -28.15 -15.68
CA PRO A 29 -2.61 -27.10 -15.78
C PRO A 29 -1.49 -27.50 -16.76
N SER A 30 -1.83 -28.20 -17.85
CA SER A 30 -0.90 -28.46 -18.95
C SER A 30 -0.94 -27.29 -19.93
N GLY A 31 -0.41 -26.20 -19.40
CA GLY A 31 0.16 -25.09 -20.15
C GLY A 31 1.49 -24.78 -19.52
N ALA A 32 2.37 -25.79 -19.41
CA ALA A 32 3.79 -25.57 -19.27
C ALA A 32 4.21 -24.77 -20.52
N HIS A 33 4.03 -23.45 -20.46
CA HIS A 33 4.68 -22.51 -21.35
C HIS A 33 6.14 -22.89 -21.29
N SER A 34 6.62 -23.50 -22.37
CA SER A 34 8.00 -23.95 -22.52
C SER A 34 8.89 -22.88 -21.93
N ALA A 35 9.43 -23.15 -20.74
CA ALA A 35 10.43 -22.31 -20.14
C ALA A 35 11.60 -22.39 -21.10
N ARG A 36 11.74 -21.38 -21.98
CA ARG A 36 12.81 -21.30 -22.97
C ARG A 36 14.11 -21.41 -22.17
N PRO A 37 14.82 -22.55 -22.20
CA PRO A 37 16.09 -22.66 -21.52
C PRO A 37 17.06 -21.86 -22.37
N GLY A 38 17.28 -20.59 -22.02
CA GLY A 38 18.15 -19.73 -22.80
C GLY A 38 17.94 -18.22 -22.69
N GLN A 39 17.01 -17.71 -21.87
CA GLN A 39 17.03 -16.29 -21.55
C GLN A 39 18.15 -16.04 -20.52
N LEU A 40 19.40 -16.02 -20.98
CA LEU A 40 20.50 -15.45 -20.21
C LEU A 40 20.08 -14.00 -19.88
N PRO A 41 20.19 -13.55 -18.61
CA PRO A 41 19.88 -12.18 -18.27
C PRO A 41 20.71 -11.28 -19.18
N SER A 42 20.02 -10.49 -20.02
CA SER A 42 20.69 -9.48 -20.84
C SER A 42 21.48 -8.59 -19.87
N PRO A 43 22.77 -8.33 -20.14
CA PRO A 43 23.58 -7.56 -19.21
C PRO A 43 22.89 -6.23 -18.97
N ALA A 44 22.48 -5.99 -17.73
CA ALA A 44 21.91 -4.72 -17.32
C ALA A 44 22.87 -3.59 -17.73
N SER A 45 22.35 -2.47 -18.20
CA SER A 45 23.18 -1.32 -18.57
C SER A 45 24.10 -0.95 -17.39
N PRO A 46 25.37 -0.61 -17.66
CA PRO A 46 26.36 -0.39 -16.60
C PRO A 46 25.97 0.80 -15.72
N LEU A 47 26.13 0.65 -14.41
CA LEU A 47 25.82 1.68 -13.41
C LEU A 47 26.70 2.93 -13.58
N LEU A 48 27.97 2.75 -13.93
CA LEU A 48 28.95 3.81 -14.13
C LEU A 48 29.84 3.50 -15.35
N ARG A 49 30.25 4.54 -16.08
CA ARG A 49 31.19 4.44 -17.21
C ARG A 49 32.29 5.49 -17.07
N VAL A 50 33.54 5.07 -17.14
CA VAL A 50 34.69 5.97 -17.20
C VAL A 50 34.81 6.50 -18.63
N VAL A 51 34.74 7.82 -18.80
CA VAL A 51 34.87 8.48 -20.11
C VAL A 51 36.31 8.94 -20.37
N LYS A 52 37.07 9.22 -19.31
CA LYS A 52 38.45 9.69 -19.36
C LYS A 52 39.21 9.31 -18.08
N GLY A 53 40.51 9.05 -18.21
CA GLY A 53 41.41 8.72 -17.10
C GLY A 53 41.48 7.22 -16.82
N GLU A 54 42.45 6.84 -15.99
CA GLU A 54 42.69 5.47 -15.51
C GLU A 54 42.50 5.47 -13.98
N PRO A 55 41.26 5.40 -13.48
CA PRO A 55 41.01 5.37 -12.04
C PRO A 55 41.51 4.04 -11.45
N SER A 56 42.01 4.10 -10.23
CA SER A 56 42.39 2.88 -9.51
C SER A 56 41.16 2.06 -9.15
N ALA A 57 41.37 0.78 -8.82
CA ALA A 57 40.29 -0.09 -8.37
C ALA A 57 39.61 0.46 -7.10
N GLU A 58 40.39 1.07 -6.21
CA GLU A 58 39.91 1.69 -4.98
C GLU A 58 39.03 2.90 -5.25
N GLU A 59 39.41 3.74 -6.21
CA GLU A 59 38.63 4.93 -6.60
C GLU A 59 37.29 4.54 -7.22
N LEU A 60 37.27 3.53 -8.10
CA LEU A 60 36.03 2.98 -8.67
C LEU A 60 35.13 2.36 -7.59
N ALA A 61 35.71 1.63 -6.64
CA ALA A 61 34.97 1.07 -5.53
C ALA A 61 34.34 2.17 -4.66
N ALA A 62 35.12 3.20 -4.31
CA ALA A 62 34.64 4.33 -3.53
C ALA A 62 33.48 5.05 -4.23
N LEU A 63 33.61 5.33 -5.54
CA LEU A 63 32.54 5.99 -6.30
C LEU A 63 31.27 5.12 -6.36
N THR A 64 31.42 3.81 -6.53
CA THR A 64 30.30 2.87 -6.54
C THR A 64 29.56 2.85 -5.21
N VAL A 65 30.29 2.84 -4.09
CA VAL A 65 29.72 2.90 -2.74
C VAL A 65 28.92 4.20 -2.54
N VAL A 66 29.46 5.34 -2.97
CA VAL A 66 28.76 6.63 -2.85
C VAL A 66 27.47 6.64 -3.66
N VAL A 67 27.51 6.18 -4.91
CA VAL A 67 26.33 6.11 -5.79
C VAL A 67 25.30 5.13 -5.23
N ALA A 68 25.74 3.98 -4.73
CA ALA A 68 24.87 3.02 -4.05
C ALA A 68 24.25 3.64 -2.80
N ALA A 69 25.00 4.37 -1.98
CA ALA A 69 24.49 5.02 -0.77
C ALA A 69 23.46 6.12 -1.09
N MET A 70 23.68 6.90 -2.16
CA MET A 70 22.72 7.89 -2.65
C MET A 70 21.45 7.24 -3.19
N SER A 71 21.57 6.11 -3.88
CA SER A 71 20.45 5.33 -4.41
C SER A 71 19.66 4.63 -3.31
N GLN A 72 20.35 4.24 -2.22
CA GLN A 72 19.79 3.64 -1.01
C GLN A 72 19.13 4.65 -0.06
N ARG A 73 18.79 5.86 -0.52
CA ARG A 73 17.79 6.68 0.17
C ARG A 73 16.42 6.00 0.06
N GLY A 74 16.31 4.87 0.74
CA GLY A 74 15.12 4.08 0.90
C GLY A 74 14.05 4.95 1.53
N THR A 75 12.84 4.71 1.05
CA THR A 75 11.60 5.27 1.57
C THR A 75 11.73 5.47 3.08
N ARG A 76 11.85 6.73 3.52
CA ARG A 76 11.76 7.06 4.94
C ARG A 76 10.52 6.32 5.41
N ARG A 77 10.70 5.35 6.31
CA ARG A 77 9.58 4.57 6.82
C ARG A 77 8.68 5.61 7.46
N ARG A 78 7.59 5.97 6.77
CA ARG A 78 6.61 6.89 7.32
C ARG A 78 6.23 6.23 8.65
N PRO A 79 6.34 6.94 9.79
CA PRO A 79 5.87 6.40 11.04
C PRO A 79 4.47 5.85 10.77
N THR A 80 4.22 4.59 11.13
CA THR A 80 2.89 4.01 11.00
C THR A 80 1.95 5.02 11.63
N PRO A 81 0.98 5.59 10.87
CA PRO A 81 0.08 6.56 11.45
C PRO A 81 -0.62 5.87 12.61
N VAL A 82 -0.25 6.26 13.82
CA VAL A 82 -0.92 5.81 15.02
C VAL A 82 -2.32 6.40 14.97
N GLY A 83 -3.33 5.57 15.20
CA GLY A 83 -4.69 6.08 15.37
C GLY A 83 -4.69 7.17 16.44
N ALA A 84 -5.65 8.10 16.38
CA ALA A 84 -5.70 9.27 17.26
C ALA A 84 -5.48 8.91 18.75
N TRP A 85 -5.90 7.72 19.15
CA TRP A 85 -5.74 7.08 20.46
C TRP A 85 -4.31 6.84 20.94
N ALA A 86 -3.39 6.49 20.03
CA ALA A 86 -1.99 6.19 20.37
C ALA A 86 -1.06 7.37 20.04
N SER A 87 -1.60 8.57 19.81
CA SER A 87 -0.81 9.76 19.51
C SER A 87 -0.27 10.42 20.78
N TYR A 88 1.04 10.70 20.83
CA TYR A 88 1.69 11.45 21.90
C TYR A 88 1.06 12.82 22.17
N GLY A 89 0.46 13.44 21.14
CA GLY A 89 -0.28 14.70 21.29
C GLY A 89 -1.49 14.62 22.24
N ARG A 90 -1.95 13.41 22.59
CA ARG A 90 -2.98 13.17 23.61
C ARG A 90 -2.42 13.06 25.03
N THR A 91 -1.14 12.75 25.20
CA THR A 91 -0.47 12.75 26.52
C THR A 91 -0.58 14.12 27.19
N HIS A 92 -0.72 15.18 26.41
CA HIS A 92 -1.09 16.50 26.87
C HIS A 92 -2.55 16.80 26.50
N ARG A 93 -3.43 16.97 27.50
CA ARG A 93 -4.82 17.39 27.23
C ARG A 93 -4.82 18.76 26.55
N ARG A 94 -5.38 18.82 25.34
CA ARG A 94 -5.71 20.09 24.67
C ARG A 94 -7.16 20.48 24.99
N PRO A 95 -7.47 21.79 25.08
CA PRO A 95 -8.83 22.26 25.23
C PRO A 95 -9.71 21.80 24.06
N LEU A 96 -10.93 21.36 24.38
CA LEU A 96 -11.94 21.02 23.37
C LEU A 96 -12.29 22.27 22.56
N GLN A 97 -12.21 22.16 21.24
CA GLN A 97 -12.54 23.27 20.34
C GLN A 97 -14.03 23.23 20.00
N ALA A 98 -14.71 24.38 20.14
CA ALA A 98 -16.07 24.53 19.65
C ALA A 98 -16.03 24.72 18.13
N GLY A 99 -16.81 23.93 17.39
CA GLY A 99 -16.89 24.03 15.94
C GLY A 99 -16.93 22.67 15.23
N PRO A 100 -16.99 22.67 13.89
CA PRO A 100 -17.05 21.45 13.09
C PRO A 100 -15.92 20.47 13.45
N GLY A 101 -16.28 19.25 13.82
CA GLY A 101 -15.33 18.21 14.24
C GLY A 101 -15.01 18.17 15.74
N GLY A 102 -15.30 19.22 16.51
CA GLY A 102 -15.05 19.28 17.96
C GLY A 102 -15.80 18.21 18.75
N TRP A 103 -17.06 17.96 18.40
CA TRP A 103 -17.88 16.90 19.01
C TRP A 103 -17.34 15.49 18.75
N ARG A 104 -16.77 15.22 17.57
CA ARG A 104 -16.18 13.91 17.25
C ARG A 104 -14.92 13.63 18.07
N ALA A 105 -14.17 14.69 18.41
CA ALA A 105 -12.98 14.57 19.26
C ALA A 105 -13.31 14.33 20.73
N ALA A 106 -14.46 14.81 21.23
CA ALA A 106 -14.87 14.71 22.63
C ALA A 106 -15.11 13.26 23.12
N GLY A 107 -15.56 12.36 22.22
CA GLY A 107 -15.90 10.98 22.56
C GLY A 107 -14.75 9.97 22.44
N SER A 108 -13.55 10.40 22.06
CA SER A 108 -12.39 9.50 21.97
C SER A 108 -11.66 9.46 23.33
N PRO A 109 -11.50 8.32 24.02
CA PRO A 109 -10.80 8.22 25.31
C PRO A 109 -9.39 8.80 25.37
N ALA A 110 -9.05 9.34 26.54
CA ALA A 110 -7.89 10.18 26.84
C ALA A 110 -6.57 9.56 26.41
#